data_AF-A0A356X6K2-F1
#
_entry.id   AF-A0A356X6K2-F1
#
_cell.length_a   1.000
_cell.length_b   1.000
_cell.length_c   1.000
_cell.angle_alpha   90.00
_cell.angle_beta   90.00
_cell.angle_gamma   90.00
#
_symmetry.space_group_name_H-M   'P 1'
#
loop_
_entity.id
_entity.type
_entity.pdbx_description
1 polymer ?
#
loop_
_entity_poly.entity_id
_entity_poly.type
_entity_poly.pdbx_seq_one_letter_code
_entity_poly.pdbx_strand_id
1 'polypeptide(L)'
;AEHNLFGTGTTGSLVSEKLGLPVFTFKSGPLGGDLQIGTAIVQNEIDVMIFFWDPLQAQPHDVDVKALQRISIVYNIPMACNRSSADFLITSPIMKTKYDRFIVDYSQRFKKDFDAK
;
A
#
# COMPACT_ATOMS: atom_id res chain seq x y z
N ALA A 1 -16.49 -11.62 -5.54
CA ALA A 1 -15.14 -11.08 -5.78
C ALA A 1 -14.18 -11.87 -4.89
N GLU A 2 -13.03 -12.32 -5.42
CA GLU A 2 -12.03 -13.09 -4.65
C GLU A 2 -11.19 -12.20 -3.70
N HIS A 3 -11.16 -10.89 -3.95
CA HIS A 3 -10.46 -9.89 -3.14
C HIS A 3 -11.32 -8.63 -2.97
N ASN A 4 -11.06 -7.88 -1.91
CA ASN A 4 -11.64 -6.56 -1.67
C ASN A 4 -10.76 -5.49 -2.31
N LEU A 5 -11.35 -4.59 -3.10
CA LEU A 5 -10.61 -3.54 -3.79
C LEU A 5 -10.74 -2.23 -3.03
N PHE A 6 -9.60 -1.56 -2.87
CA PHE A 6 -9.49 -0.25 -2.26
C PHE A 6 -8.74 0.68 -3.22
N GLY A 7 -9.04 1.97 -3.19
CA GLY A 7 -8.32 2.96 -3.97
C GLY A 7 -8.48 4.37 -3.43
N THR A 8 -7.57 5.27 -3.80
CA THR A 8 -7.74 6.71 -3.54
C THR A 8 -8.90 7.27 -4.37
N GLY A 9 -9.46 8.40 -3.95
CA GLY A 9 -10.74 8.92 -4.46
C GLY A 9 -10.85 8.92 -5.99
N THR A 10 -9.88 9.50 -6.70
CA THR A 10 -9.91 9.56 -8.16
C THR A 10 -9.74 8.19 -8.80
N THR A 11 -8.74 7.41 -8.37
CA THR A 11 -8.42 6.10 -8.94
C THR A 11 -9.55 5.09 -8.73
N GLY A 12 -10.04 4.98 -7.50
CA GLY A 12 -11.09 4.02 -7.16
C GLY A 12 -12.42 4.34 -7.83
N SER A 13 -12.77 5.62 -7.95
CA SER A 13 -13.95 6.05 -8.70
C SER A 13 -13.84 5.70 -10.19
N LEU A 14 -12.67 5.95 -10.80
CA LEU A 14 -12.43 5.63 -12.21
C LEU A 14 -12.54 4.13 -12.49
N VAL A 15 -11.94 3.30 -11.62
CA VAL A 15 -12.00 1.83 -11.73
C VAL A 15 -13.45 1.34 -11.60
N SER A 16 -14.18 1.84 -10.60
CA SER A 16 -15.59 1.48 -10.38
C SER A 16 -16.47 1.88 -11.58
N GLU A 17 -16.32 3.09 -12.09
CA GLU A 17 -17.09 3.59 -13.25
C GLU A 17 -16.80 2.80 -14.53
N LYS A 18 -15.52 2.54 -14.83
CA LYS A 18 -15.13 1.91 -16.11
C LYS A 18 -15.31 0.41 -16.13
N LEU A 19 -15.16 -0.26 -14.99
CA LEU A 19 -15.14 -1.73 -14.92
C LEU A 19 -16.32 -2.32 -14.14
N GLY A 20 -17.15 -1.49 -13.50
CA GLY A 20 -18.27 -1.95 -12.67
C GLY A 20 -17.85 -2.73 -11.43
N LEU A 21 -16.59 -2.60 -11.01
CA LEU A 21 -16.05 -3.32 -9.86
C LEU A 21 -16.35 -2.58 -8.56
N PRO A 22 -16.73 -3.28 -7.47
CA PRO A 22 -16.89 -2.64 -6.17
C PRO A 22 -15.52 -2.26 -5.61
N VAL A 23 -15.28 -0.95 -5.47
CA VAL A 23 -14.05 -0.40 -4.89
C VAL A 23 -14.40 0.51 -3.73
N PHE A 24 -13.82 0.28 -2.56
CA PHE A 24 -13.88 1.23 -1.45
C PHE A 24 -12.95 2.41 -1.75
N THR A 25 -13.49 3.64 -1.66
CA THR A 25 -12.74 4.85 -2.00
C THR A 25 -12.33 5.63 -0.76
N PHE A 26 -11.02 5.80 -0.59
CA PHE A 26 -10.44 6.78 0.33
C PHE A 26 -10.53 8.20 -0.26
N LYS A 27 -10.04 9.20 0.47
CA LYS A 27 -9.81 10.54 -0.10
C LYS A 27 -8.79 10.47 -1.25
N SER A 28 -8.69 11.54 -2.05
CA SER A 28 -7.62 11.64 -3.03
C SER A 28 -6.27 11.67 -2.31
N GLY A 29 -5.22 11.11 -2.93
CA GLY A 29 -3.87 11.06 -2.36
C GLY A 29 -3.40 12.41 -1.80
N PRO A 30 -3.42 13.50 -2.61
CA PRO A 30 -3.03 14.84 -2.16
C PRO A 30 -3.85 15.44 -1.02
N LEU A 31 -5.06 14.92 -0.76
CA LEU A 31 -5.93 15.37 0.33
C LEU A 31 -5.86 14.43 1.55
N GLY A 32 -4.81 13.62 1.65
CA GLY A 32 -4.56 12.70 2.77
C GLY A 32 -5.00 11.25 2.52
N GLY A 33 -5.43 10.90 1.31
CA GLY A 33 -5.76 9.52 0.95
C GLY A 33 -4.60 8.55 1.16
N ASP A 34 -3.37 8.99 0.89
CA ASP A 34 -2.17 8.16 1.07
C ASP A 34 -1.91 7.84 2.54
N LEU A 35 -2.24 8.77 3.44
CA LEU A 35 -2.16 8.56 4.89
C LEU A 35 -3.26 7.61 5.39
N GLN A 36 -4.45 7.65 4.79
CA GLN A 36 -5.52 6.70 5.11
C GLN A 36 -5.11 5.27 4.71
N ILE A 37 -4.51 5.11 3.52
CA ILE A 37 -3.97 3.82 3.07
C ILE A 37 -2.84 3.38 4.01
N GLY A 38 -1.92 4.26 4.37
CA GLY A 38 -0.86 3.95 5.34
C GLY A 38 -1.39 3.49 6.69
N THR A 39 -2.48 4.10 7.16
CA THR A 39 -3.18 3.70 8.40
C THR A 39 -3.79 2.30 8.25
N ALA A 40 -4.47 2.04 7.13
CA ALA A 40 -5.05 0.74 6.82
C ALA A 40 -4.00 -0.38 6.72
N ILE A 41 -2.79 -0.09 6.20
CA ILE A 41 -1.66 -1.02 6.21
C ILE A 41 -1.24 -1.36 7.64
N VAL A 42 -1.10 -0.34 8.51
CA VAL A 42 -0.74 -0.52 9.92
C VAL A 42 -1.78 -1.36 10.68
N GLN A 43 -3.06 -1.19 10.34
CA GLN A 43 -4.18 -1.91 10.94
C GLN A 43 -4.42 -3.32 10.35
N ASN A 44 -3.59 -3.77 9.40
CA ASN A 44 -3.77 -5.02 8.65
C ASN A 44 -5.10 -5.10 7.86
N GLU A 45 -5.61 -3.96 7.41
CA GLU A 45 -6.79 -3.88 6.54
C GLU A 45 -6.39 -3.93 5.05
N ILE A 46 -5.14 -3.58 4.73
CA ILE A 46 -4.55 -3.70 3.39
C ILE A 46 -3.39 -4.71 3.42
N ASP A 47 -3.54 -5.77 2.64
CA ASP A 47 -2.57 -6.86 2.56
C ASP A 47 -1.62 -6.77 1.35
N VAL A 48 -2.06 -6.11 0.27
CA VAL A 48 -1.32 -5.97 -0.99
C VAL A 48 -1.53 -4.57 -1.54
N MET A 49 -0.47 -3.95 -2.06
CA MET A 49 -0.53 -2.61 -2.66
C MET A 49 -0.05 -2.61 -4.11
N ILE A 50 -0.88 -2.10 -5.02
CA ILE A 50 -0.48 -1.78 -6.40
C ILE A 50 -0.45 -0.26 -6.52
N PHE A 51 0.73 0.31 -6.66
CA PHE A 51 0.94 1.75 -6.63
C PHE A 51 1.75 2.22 -7.84
N PHE A 52 1.06 2.51 -8.94
CA PHE A 52 1.70 3.05 -10.14
C PHE A 52 1.91 4.56 -9.98
N TRP A 53 3.14 4.94 -9.71
CA TRP A 53 3.57 6.33 -9.58
C TRP A 53 4.39 6.74 -10.81
N ASP A 54 4.42 8.04 -11.11
CA ASP A 54 5.22 8.58 -12.22
C ASP A 54 6.67 8.82 -11.75
N PRO A 55 7.68 8.14 -12.32
CA PRO A 55 9.06 8.31 -11.91
C PRO A 55 9.77 9.53 -12.51
N LEU A 56 9.14 10.22 -13.48
CA LEU A 56 9.74 11.34 -14.20
C LEU A 56 9.18 12.70 -13.75
N GLN A 57 8.01 12.72 -13.11
CA GLN A 57 7.37 13.93 -12.63
C GLN A 57 7.25 13.94 -11.12
N ALA A 58 7.87 14.94 -10.49
CA ALA A 58 7.67 15.21 -9.07
C ALA A 58 6.22 15.61 -8.81
N GLN A 59 5.54 14.88 -7.93
CA GLN A 59 4.19 15.21 -7.50
C GLN A 59 4.24 16.17 -6.31
N PRO A 60 3.26 17.08 -6.15
CA PRO A 60 3.17 17.95 -4.98
C PRO A 60 3.14 17.21 -3.63
N HIS A 61 2.81 15.92 -3.67
CA HIS A 61 2.72 15.00 -2.52
C HIS A 61 3.79 13.89 -2.56
N ASP A 62 4.96 14.12 -3.19
CA ASP A 62 6.06 13.13 -3.27
C ASP A 62 6.54 12.63 -1.89
N VAL A 63 6.42 13.45 -0.85
CA VAL A 63 6.74 13.06 0.53
C VAL A 63 5.82 11.92 0.98
N ASP A 64 4.54 12.00 0.62
CA ASP A 64 3.53 11.02 0.98
C ASP A 64 3.73 9.70 0.20
N VAL A 65 4.11 9.78 -1.08
CA VAL A 65 4.48 8.61 -1.91
C VAL A 65 5.61 7.81 -1.22
N LYS A 66 6.67 8.50 -0.79
CA LYS A 66 7.81 7.87 -0.11
C LYS A 66 7.42 7.33 1.26
N ALA A 67 6.56 8.04 2.00
CA ALA A 67 6.07 7.59 3.29
C ALA A 67 5.24 6.29 3.16
N LEU A 68 4.41 6.20 2.12
CA LEU A 68 3.56 5.04 1.85
C LEU A 68 4.39 3.82 1.39
N GLN A 69 5.40 4.01 0.54
CA GLN A 69 6.34 2.94 0.20
C GLN A 69 7.11 2.46 1.44
N ARG A 70 7.59 3.39 2.27
CA ARG A 70 8.30 3.08 3.51
C ARG A 70 7.44 2.24 4.47
N ILE A 71 6.19 2.64 4.71
CA ILE A 71 5.33 1.88 5.63
C ILE A 71 5.01 0.49 5.09
N SER A 72 4.83 0.35 3.78
CA SER A 72 4.63 -0.94 3.11
C SER A 72 5.81 -1.89 3.32
N ILE A 73 7.04 -1.37 3.27
CA ILE A 73 8.26 -2.13 3.56
C ILE A 73 8.34 -2.52 5.05
N VAL A 74 8.03 -1.60 5.97
CA VAL A 74 8.06 -1.87 7.42
C VAL A 74 7.10 -3.00 7.81
N TYR A 75 5.90 -3.02 7.22
CA TYR A 75 4.89 -4.05 7.46
C TYR A 75 5.02 -5.26 6.52
N ASN A 76 6.04 -5.26 5.67
CA ASN A 76 6.39 -6.32 4.72
C ASN A 76 5.21 -6.80 3.87
N ILE A 77 4.42 -5.87 3.36
CA ILE A 77 3.30 -6.19 2.47
C ILE A 77 3.81 -6.33 1.03
N PRO A 78 3.29 -7.30 0.23
CA PRO A 78 3.56 -7.32 -1.20
C PRO A 78 3.15 -6.00 -1.86
N MET A 79 4.11 -5.37 -2.54
CA MET A 79 3.94 -4.08 -3.20
C MET A 79 4.43 -4.15 -4.64
N ALA A 80 3.63 -3.66 -5.59
CA ALA A 80 4.05 -3.44 -6.97
C ALA A 80 4.01 -1.95 -7.30
N CYS A 81 5.15 -1.42 -7.71
CA CYS A 81 5.29 -0.02 -8.13
C CYS A 81 5.20 0.18 -9.65
N ASN A 82 5.05 -0.90 -10.41
CA ASN A 82 4.95 -0.90 -11.86
C ASN A 82 4.15 -2.11 -12.33
N ARG A 83 3.82 -2.12 -13.63
CA ARG A 83 3.01 -3.16 -14.23
C ARG A 83 3.64 -4.55 -14.17
N SER A 84 4.93 -4.68 -14.44
CA SER A 84 5.59 -6.00 -14.44
C SER A 84 5.56 -6.63 -13.05
N SER A 85 5.84 -5.87 -11.99
CA SER A 85 5.70 -6.36 -10.61
C SER A 85 4.25 -6.74 -10.29
N ALA A 86 3.27 -6.00 -10.78
CA ALA A 86 1.85 -6.32 -10.56
C ALA A 86 1.45 -7.62 -11.27
N ASP A 87 1.92 -7.85 -12.50
CA ASP A 87 1.69 -9.09 -13.26
C ASP A 87 2.26 -10.31 -12.50
N PHE A 88 3.47 -10.19 -11.94
CA PHE A 88 4.07 -11.26 -11.13
C PHE A 88 3.32 -11.47 -9.80
N LEU A 89 2.88 -10.41 -9.14
CA LEU A 89 2.12 -10.52 -7.90
C LEU A 89 0.78 -11.22 -8.11
N ILE A 90 0.00 -10.80 -9.10
CA ILE A 90 -1.36 -11.31 -9.31
C ILE A 90 -1.38 -12.75 -9.84
N THR A 91 -0.32 -13.17 -10.54
CA THR A 91 -0.16 -14.54 -11.06
C THR A 91 0.47 -15.50 -10.06
N SER A 92 0.96 -14.98 -8.93
CA SER A 92 1.59 -15.79 -7.89
C SER A 92 0.60 -16.82 -7.31
N PRO A 93 0.98 -18.11 -7.18
CA PRO A 93 0.10 -19.13 -6.61
C PRO A 93 -0.36 -18.80 -5.19
N ILE A 94 0.44 -18.03 -4.44
CA ILE A 94 0.12 -17.66 -3.06
C ILE A 94 -0.90 -16.52 -2.94
N MET A 95 -1.23 -15.82 -4.03
CA MET A 95 -2.20 -14.71 -4.02
C MET A 95 -3.60 -15.14 -3.53
N LYS A 96 -3.97 -16.40 -3.80
CA LYS A 96 -5.27 -16.98 -3.42
C LYS A 96 -5.22 -17.77 -2.12
N THR A 97 -4.10 -17.73 -1.40
CA THR A 97 -3.87 -18.52 -0.19
C THR A 97 -3.54 -17.60 0.97
N LYS A 98 -3.70 -18.10 2.20
CA LYS A 98 -3.20 -17.38 3.37
C LYS A 98 -1.67 -17.33 3.32
N TYR A 99 -1.11 -16.13 3.43
CA TYR A 99 0.33 -15.88 3.49
C TYR A 99 0.70 -15.24 4.82
N ASP A 100 1.46 -15.96 5.64
CA ASP A 100 1.96 -15.43 6.91
C ASP A 100 3.25 -14.63 6.64
N ARG A 101 3.14 -13.30 6.73
CA ARG A 101 4.25 -12.37 6.49
C ARG A 101 5.29 -12.46 7.61
N PHE A 102 6.56 -12.47 7.23
CA PHE A 102 7.64 -12.24 8.20
C PHE A 102 7.70 -10.75 8.56
N ILE A 103 7.36 -10.39 9.79
CA ILE A 103 7.40 -9.01 10.28
C ILE A 103 8.56 -8.87 11.26
N VAL A 104 9.42 -7.89 11.02
CA VAL A 104 10.53 -7.55 11.92
C VAL A 104 10.01 -6.69 13.06
N ASP A 105 10.24 -7.13 14.30
CA ASP A 105 9.98 -6.29 15.48
C ASP A 105 11.07 -5.22 15.62
N TYR A 106 10.78 -4.03 15.08
CA TYR A 106 11.67 -2.87 15.19
C TYR A 106 11.71 -2.24 16.58
N SER A 107 10.83 -2.61 17.51
CA SER A 107 10.77 -2.01 18.86
C SER A 107 12.07 -2.21 19.65
N GLN A 108 12.76 -3.34 19.43
CA GLN A 108 14.02 -3.64 20.10
C GLN A 108 15.16 -2.69 19.72
N ARG A 109 15.11 -2.11 18.51
CA ARG A 109 16.09 -1.11 18.07
C ARG A 109 15.95 0.18 18.86
N PHE A 110 14.72 0.59 19.16
CA PHE A 110 14.44 1.82 19.89
C PHE A 110 14.68 1.69 21.41
N LYS A 111 14.63 0.48 21.98
CA LYS A 111 14.99 0.25 23.40
C LYS A 111 16.45 0.62 23.69
N LYS A 112 17.39 0.20 22.84
CA LYS A 112 18.82 0.49 23.03
C LYS A 112 19.16 1.98 23.03
N ASP A 113 18.46 2.77 22.22
CA ASP A 113 18.71 4.22 22.11
C ASP A 113 18.07 5.02 23.26
N PHE A 114 17.04 4.47 23.91
CA PHE A 114 16.42 5.06 25.11
C PHE A 114 17.22 4.74 26.38
N ASP A 115 17.74 3.52 26.51
CA ASP A 115 18.55 3.11 27.67
C ASP A 115 19.97 3.71 27.66
N ALA A 116 20.40 4.27 26.52
CA ALA A 116 21.70 4.93 26.35
C ALA A 116 21.68 6.45 26.58
N LYS A 117 20.53 7.02 26.97
CA LYS A 117 20.36 8.42 27.42
C LYS A 117 20.11 8.48 28.91
#